data_AF-E5ACA0-F1
#
_entry.id   AF-E5ACA0-F1
#
_cell.length_a   1.000
_cell.length_b   1.000
_cell.length_c   1.000
_cell.angle_alpha   90.00
_cell.angle_beta   90.00
_cell.angle_gamma   90.00
#
_symmetry.space_group_name_H-M   'P 1'
#
loop_
_entity.id
_entity.type
_entity.pdbx_description
1 polymer ?
#
loop_
_entity_poly.entity_id
_entity_poly.type
_entity_poly.pdbx_seq_one_letter_code
_entity_poly.pdbx_strand_id
1 'polypeptide(L)'
;MDIDPGYYSPLANQEARIHMISTDFYPEWLLKEPCFNLAWIDLYLWQLRSRPELIKQVHTLDIWSRSNGRVTRDERNRICHEYPKIKAATVLENTRFLPHFLSVLKNAKDERVISQIEEDVLPLLFCYLVVSLPGLRERKLGGAWLMDFPIFECGLSSALGRMYLPGDWRNSFSLSTYKNLLSQLTVLDSSAYPCEPSKNSRTRLPAKPHKIFPPTLQILRISEASQTTPHFLCQLAIAKKYGSHLPALVRVEAYFESRYKAYCHNASSRSPARRIIHIPKLFKDAHIALLLYFPPLGFSHLARWRYALVPSVAPGWTAVG
;
A
#
# COMPACT_ATOMS: atom_id res chain seq x y z
N MET A 1 16.91 9.76 -42.85
CA MET A 1 17.27 9.86 -41.41
C MET A 1 16.25 9.03 -40.68
N ASP A 2 16.55 7.74 -40.58
CA ASP A 2 15.68 6.75 -39.94
C ASP A 2 15.83 6.85 -38.43
N ILE A 3 14.69 6.98 -37.76
CA ILE A 3 14.62 7.03 -36.30
C ILE A 3 14.68 5.59 -35.80
N ASP A 4 15.82 5.24 -35.21
CA ASP A 4 16.08 3.97 -34.56
C ASP A 4 15.12 3.77 -33.37
N PRO A 5 14.20 2.78 -33.42
CA PRO A 5 13.30 2.51 -32.31
C PRO A 5 14.08 1.77 -31.21
N GLY A 6 14.67 2.57 -30.33
CA GLY A 6 15.11 2.27 -28.97
C GLY A 6 15.24 0.79 -28.59
N TYR A 7 16.49 0.38 -28.43
CA TYR A 7 16.95 -0.73 -27.58
C TYR A 7 16.20 -0.72 -26.22
N TYR A 8 15.10 -1.46 -26.15
CA TYR A 8 14.49 -1.88 -24.89
C TYR A 8 15.33 -3.04 -24.35
N SER A 9 16.05 -2.81 -23.25
CA SER A 9 16.77 -3.86 -22.52
C SER A 9 15.80 -5.01 -22.15
N PRO A 10 15.98 -6.23 -22.69
CA PRO A 10 15.13 -7.38 -22.38
C PRO A 10 15.26 -7.87 -20.92
N LEU A 11 16.31 -7.44 -20.22
CA LEU A 11 16.68 -7.97 -18.90
C LEU A 11 15.75 -7.47 -17.77
N ALA A 12 15.28 -6.22 -17.81
CA ALA A 12 14.37 -5.68 -16.79
C ALA A 12 12.93 -6.26 -16.88
N ASN A 13 12.56 -6.84 -18.03
CA ASN A 13 11.29 -7.56 -18.21
C ASN A 13 11.44 -9.09 -18.03
N GLN A 14 12.65 -9.64 -18.08
CA GLN A 14 12.91 -11.05 -17.75
C GLN A 14 13.00 -11.29 -16.24
N GLU A 15 13.58 -10.37 -15.47
CA GLU A 15 13.68 -10.54 -14.00
C GLU A 15 12.33 -10.38 -13.27
N ALA A 16 11.36 -9.66 -13.85
CA ALA A 16 9.99 -9.62 -13.33
C ALA A 16 9.09 -10.75 -13.86
N ARG A 17 9.55 -11.53 -14.85
CA ARG A 17 8.82 -12.67 -15.45
C ARG A 17 9.20 -14.02 -14.84
N ILE A 18 10.30 -14.11 -14.12
CA ILE A 18 10.70 -15.32 -13.41
C ILE A 18 10.16 -15.20 -11.98
N HIS A 19 9.01 -15.81 -11.70
CA HIS A 19 8.64 -16.37 -10.37
C HIS A 19 7.21 -16.92 -10.32
N MET A 20 6.39 -16.75 -11.37
CA MET A 20 4.96 -17.09 -11.29
C MET A 20 4.41 -18.04 -12.36
N ILE A 21 5.25 -18.56 -13.26
CA ILE A 21 4.81 -19.39 -14.42
C ILE A 21 4.98 -20.91 -14.20
N SER A 22 5.67 -21.36 -13.14
CA SER A 22 5.71 -22.78 -12.80
C SER A 22 4.79 -23.06 -11.61
N THR A 23 3.73 -23.82 -11.84
CA THR A 23 2.75 -24.26 -10.84
C THR A 23 3.35 -25.14 -9.74
N ASP A 24 4.60 -25.59 -9.89
CA ASP A 24 5.08 -26.75 -9.15
C ASP A 24 6.04 -26.40 -8.00
N PHE A 25 6.68 -25.22 -7.98
CA PHE A 25 7.58 -24.87 -6.88
C PHE A 25 7.63 -23.36 -6.59
N TYR A 26 6.82 -22.90 -5.62
CA TYR A 26 7.20 -21.72 -4.84
C TYR A 26 8.17 -22.16 -3.74
N PRO A 27 9.39 -21.60 -3.71
CA PRO A 27 10.26 -21.67 -2.54
C PRO A 27 9.46 -21.27 -1.28
N GLU A 28 9.49 -22.09 -0.23
CA GLU A 28 8.69 -21.87 0.98
C GLU A 28 8.87 -20.48 1.59
N TRP A 29 10.07 -19.90 1.46
CA TRP A 29 10.36 -18.56 1.98
C TRP A 29 9.56 -17.46 1.28
N LEU A 30 9.26 -17.59 -0.02
CA LEU A 30 8.42 -16.64 -0.76
C LEU A 30 6.96 -16.67 -0.29
N LEU A 31 6.53 -17.74 0.37
CA LEU A 31 5.21 -17.81 0.98
C LEU A 31 5.18 -17.21 2.40
N LYS A 32 6.33 -17.04 3.06
CA LYS A 32 6.44 -16.42 4.41
C LYS A 32 6.55 -14.90 4.34
N GLU A 33 7.17 -14.38 3.28
CA GLU A 33 7.23 -12.95 2.96
C GLU A 33 6.74 -12.68 1.53
N PRO A 34 5.47 -12.99 1.24
CA PRO A 34 4.88 -12.85 -0.09
C PRO A 34 5.05 -11.45 -0.67
N CYS A 35 5.64 -11.40 -1.85
CA CYS A 35 5.64 -10.25 -2.74
C CYS A 35 5.01 -10.67 -4.07
N PHE A 36 3.74 -10.32 -4.29
CA PHE A 36 3.02 -10.75 -5.49
C PHE A 36 2.21 -9.62 -6.14
N ASN A 37 1.98 -9.78 -7.45
CA ASN A 37 1.07 -8.93 -8.19
C ASN A 37 -0.36 -9.32 -7.84
N LEU A 38 -1.21 -8.36 -7.49
CA LEU A 38 -2.60 -8.63 -7.12
C LEU A 38 -3.41 -9.43 -8.17
N ALA A 39 -3.00 -9.42 -9.44
CA ALA A 39 -3.56 -10.30 -10.48
C ALA A 39 -3.40 -11.79 -10.23
N TRP A 40 -2.60 -12.16 -9.24
CA TRP A 40 -2.21 -13.52 -8.92
C TRP A 40 -2.66 -13.96 -7.50
N ILE A 41 -3.59 -13.21 -6.92
CA ILE A 41 -4.06 -13.45 -5.54
C ILE A 41 -4.69 -14.83 -5.37
N ASP A 42 -5.38 -15.34 -6.39
CA ASP A 42 -6.00 -16.66 -6.45
C ASP A 42 -4.97 -17.79 -6.38
N LEU A 43 -3.89 -17.68 -7.16
CA LEU A 43 -2.79 -18.64 -7.16
C LEU A 43 -2.09 -18.65 -5.80
N TYR A 44 -1.86 -17.48 -5.22
CA TYR A 44 -1.26 -17.37 -3.89
C TYR A 44 -2.14 -17.99 -2.80
N LEU A 45 -3.45 -17.70 -2.82
CA LEU A 45 -4.43 -18.31 -1.90
C LEU A 45 -4.48 -19.84 -2.03
N TRP A 46 -4.39 -20.36 -3.26
CA TRP A 46 -4.33 -21.79 -3.50
C TRP A 46 -3.06 -22.44 -2.92
N GLN A 47 -1.90 -21.79 -3.09
CA GLN A 47 -0.64 -22.26 -2.51
C GLN A 47 -0.66 -22.24 -0.99
N LEU A 48 -1.14 -21.15 -0.37
CA LEU A 48 -1.29 -21.04 1.08
C LEU A 48 -2.20 -22.14 1.64
N ARG A 49 -3.32 -22.40 0.97
CA ARG A 49 -4.26 -23.47 1.38
C ARG A 49 -3.60 -24.84 1.32
N SER A 50 -2.78 -25.08 0.30
CA SER A 50 -2.10 -26.37 0.13
C SER A 50 -1.01 -26.62 1.17
N ARG A 51 -0.63 -25.59 1.94
CA ARG A 51 0.45 -25.58 2.93
C ARG A 51 0.04 -24.84 4.23
N PRO A 52 -0.96 -25.36 4.97
CA PRO A 52 -1.56 -24.66 6.12
C PRO A 52 -0.56 -24.36 7.25
N GLU A 53 0.55 -25.09 7.34
CA GLU A 53 1.66 -24.85 8.27
C GLU A 53 2.39 -23.51 8.01
N LEU A 54 2.34 -23.00 6.77
CA LEU A 54 2.97 -21.73 6.40
C LEU A 54 2.12 -20.52 6.78
N ILE A 55 0.80 -20.68 6.90
CA ILE A 55 -0.15 -19.60 7.20
C ILE A 55 0.26 -18.80 8.45
N LYS A 56 0.69 -19.48 9.51
CA LYS A 56 1.09 -18.85 10.78
C LYS A 56 2.45 -18.15 10.69
N GLN A 57 3.25 -18.48 9.67
CA GLN A 57 4.59 -17.95 9.44
C GLN A 57 4.59 -16.71 8.54
N VAL A 58 3.43 -16.37 7.95
CA VAL A 58 3.30 -15.16 7.12
C VAL A 58 3.15 -13.95 8.03
N HIS A 59 4.24 -13.22 8.20
CA HIS A 59 4.29 -12.01 9.03
C HIS A 59 4.25 -10.72 8.23
N THR A 60 4.66 -10.78 6.96
CA THR A 60 4.75 -9.64 6.05
C THR A 60 3.99 -9.94 4.78
N LEU A 61 3.18 -9.00 4.29
CA LEU A 61 2.49 -9.11 3.02
C LEU A 61 2.79 -7.89 2.15
N ASP A 62 3.46 -8.12 1.01
CA ASP A 62 3.74 -7.10 -0.01
C ASP A 62 2.91 -7.36 -1.26
N ILE A 63 1.93 -6.50 -1.48
CA ILE A 63 1.07 -6.57 -2.67
C ILE A 63 1.39 -5.38 -3.55
N TRP A 64 1.80 -5.66 -4.78
CA TRP A 64 1.97 -4.65 -5.80
C TRP A 64 0.95 -4.85 -6.93
N SER A 65 0.66 -3.78 -7.67
CA SER A 65 -0.21 -3.85 -8.85
C SER A 65 0.26 -2.79 -9.84
N ARG A 66 0.62 -3.20 -11.05
CA ARG A 66 0.86 -2.24 -12.12
C ARG A 66 -0.49 -1.76 -12.69
N SER A 67 -0.54 -0.50 -13.11
CA SER A 67 -1.66 0.04 -13.90
C SER A 67 -1.78 -0.62 -15.27
N ASN A 68 -0.69 -1.21 -15.77
CA ASN A 68 -0.64 -1.88 -17.06
C ASN A 68 -1.68 -3.00 -17.16
N GLY A 69 -2.56 -2.88 -18.15
CA GLY A 69 -3.63 -3.85 -18.43
C GLY A 69 -4.86 -3.74 -17.53
N ARG A 70 -4.88 -2.78 -16.59
CA ARG A 70 -6.04 -2.57 -15.70
C ARG A 70 -6.60 -1.14 -15.73
N VAL A 71 -5.78 -0.16 -16.07
CA VAL A 71 -6.26 1.21 -16.31
C VAL A 71 -6.82 1.32 -17.72
N THR A 72 -8.11 1.61 -17.84
CA THR A 72 -8.66 2.12 -19.11
C THR A 72 -8.12 3.52 -19.34
N ARG A 73 -7.80 3.82 -20.60
CA ARG A 73 -7.38 5.16 -21.00
C ARG A 73 -8.44 5.75 -21.91
N ASP A 74 -8.73 7.03 -21.72
CA ASP A 74 -9.63 7.74 -22.62
C ASP A 74 -8.97 7.96 -23.99
N GLU A 75 -9.73 8.51 -24.95
CA GLU A 75 -9.25 8.83 -26.30
C GLU A 75 -8.04 9.78 -26.32
N ARG A 76 -7.79 10.50 -25.21
CA ARG A 76 -6.66 11.42 -25.04
C ARG A 76 -5.50 10.78 -24.26
N ASN A 77 -5.50 9.46 -24.12
CA ASN A 77 -4.49 8.70 -23.38
C ASN A 77 -4.41 9.06 -21.89
N ARG A 78 -5.46 9.69 -21.32
CA ARG A 78 -5.55 9.99 -19.90
C ARG A 78 -6.06 8.77 -19.16
N ILE A 79 -5.55 8.59 -17.94
CA ILE A 79 -5.95 7.50 -17.05
C ILE A 79 -7.42 7.71 -16.66
N CYS A 80 -8.29 6.76 -17.01
CA CYS A 80 -9.62 6.67 -16.42
C CYS A 80 -9.47 6.05 -15.03
N HIS A 81 -9.86 6.79 -14.00
CA HIS A 81 -9.83 6.33 -12.61
C HIS A 81 -11.01 5.41 -12.26
N GLU A 82 -11.51 4.65 -13.24
CA GLU A 82 -12.56 3.66 -13.01
C GLU A 82 -11.91 2.32 -12.67
N TYR A 83 -12.42 1.69 -11.61
CA TYR A 83 -11.98 0.39 -11.18
C TYR A 83 -12.64 -0.68 -12.07
N PRO A 84 -11.88 -1.47 -12.84
CA PRO A 84 -12.42 -2.58 -13.61
C PRO A 84 -12.77 -3.70 -12.63
N LYS A 85 -14.06 -3.99 -12.54
CA LYS A 85 -14.57 -5.14 -11.79
C LYS A 85 -13.97 -6.44 -12.36
N ILE A 86 -13.47 -7.31 -11.48
CA ILE A 86 -12.89 -8.60 -11.87
C ILE A 86 -13.90 -9.70 -11.57
N LYS A 87 -14.54 -10.26 -12.61
CA LYS A 87 -15.52 -11.33 -12.42
C LYS A 87 -14.87 -12.59 -11.89
N ALA A 88 -15.60 -13.33 -11.03
CA ALA A 88 -15.13 -14.61 -10.50
C ALA A 88 -14.75 -15.61 -11.60
N ALA A 89 -15.55 -15.70 -12.66
CA ALA A 89 -15.31 -16.59 -13.79
C ALA A 89 -13.87 -16.42 -14.34
N THR A 90 -13.44 -15.18 -14.58
CA THR A 90 -12.12 -14.88 -15.16
C THR A 90 -10.93 -15.29 -14.28
N VAL A 91 -11.09 -15.24 -12.96
CA VAL A 91 -9.99 -15.52 -12.02
C VAL A 91 -10.02 -16.97 -11.55
N LEU A 92 -11.23 -17.52 -11.38
CA LEU A 92 -11.42 -18.74 -10.62
C LEU A 92 -11.71 -19.97 -11.49
N GLU A 93 -12.02 -19.80 -12.78
CA GLU A 93 -12.26 -20.90 -13.74
C GLU A 93 -11.12 -21.93 -13.76
N ASN A 94 -9.87 -21.48 -13.62
CA ASN A 94 -8.69 -22.35 -13.67
C ASN A 94 -8.24 -22.87 -12.31
N THR A 95 -8.97 -22.56 -11.23
CA THR A 95 -8.51 -22.84 -9.87
C THR A 95 -9.38 -23.88 -9.17
N ARG A 96 -8.75 -24.89 -8.55
CA ARG A 96 -9.40 -25.78 -7.57
C ARG A 96 -9.79 -25.06 -6.27
N PHE A 97 -9.58 -23.75 -6.21
CA PHE A 97 -9.82 -22.91 -5.04
C PHE A 97 -11.30 -22.51 -4.91
N LEU A 98 -12.00 -22.28 -6.03
CA LEU A 98 -13.37 -21.75 -6.05
C LEU A 98 -14.36 -22.51 -5.15
N PRO A 99 -14.45 -23.86 -5.19
CA PRO A 99 -15.45 -24.57 -4.38
C PRO A 99 -15.23 -24.36 -2.88
N HIS A 100 -13.96 -24.28 -2.46
CA HIS A 100 -13.62 -24.06 -1.05
C HIS A 100 -13.89 -22.62 -0.63
N PHE A 101 -13.47 -21.65 -1.44
CA PHE A 101 -13.76 -20.25 -1.22
C PHE A 101 -15.27 -20.00 -1.07
N LEU A 102 -16.05 -20.55 -2.00
CA LEU A 102 -17.51 -20.51 -1.93
C LEU A 102 -18.05 -21.21 -0.69
N SER A 103 -17.46 -22.31 -0.23
CA SER A 103 -17.90 -22.98 1.01
C SER A 103 -17.72 -22.11 2.24
N VAL A 104 -16.59 -21.37 2.33
CA VAL A 104 -16.32 -20.45 3.44
C VAL A 104 -17.30 -19.27 3.41
N LEU A 105 -17.59 -18.75 2.22
CA LEU A 105 -18.52 -17.62 2.07
C LEU A 105 -20.00 -18.03 2.24
N LYS A 106 -20.41 -19.23 1.81
CA LYS A 106 -21.78 -19.75 2.03
C LYS A 106 -22.08 -19.91 3.52
N ASN A 107 -21.08 -20.26 4.33
CA ASN A 107 -21.22 -20.31 5.78
C ASN A 107 -21.51 -18.92 6.40
N ALA A 108 -21.19 -17.83 5.69
CA ALA A 108 -21.50 -16.47 6.14
C ALA A 108 -22.99 -16.10 5.99
N LYS A 109 -23.80 -16.90 5.27
CA LYS A 109 -25.25 -16.69 5.04
C LYS A 109 -25.63 -15.28 4.54
N ASP A 110 -24.72 -14.56 3.89
CA ASP A 110 -24.93 -13.20 3.38
C ASP A 110 -25.13 -13.25 1.87
N GLU A 111 -26.38 -13.17 1.40
CA GLU A 111 -26.72 -13.19 -0.04
C GLU A 111 -26.00 -12.09 -0.83
N ARG A 112 -25.68 -10.97 -0.19
CA ARG A 112 -24.92 -9.87 -0.83
C ARG A 112 -23.49 -10.25 -1.11
N VAL A 113 -22.91 -11.15 -0.32
CA VAL A 113 -21.56 -11.66 -0.58
C VAL A 113 -21.57 -12.52 -1.84
N ILE A 114 -22.62 -13.32 -2.08
CA ILE A 114 -22.72 -14.16 -3.28
C ILE A 114 -22.84 -13.29 -4.54
N SER A 115 -23.72 -12.28 -4.54
CA SER A 115 -23.87 -11.39 -5.71
C SER A 115 -22.58 -10.62 -6.01
N GLN A 116 -21.81 -10.25 -4.99
CA GLN A 116 -20.53 -9.56 -5.16
C GLN A 116 -19.48 -10.44 -5.83
N ILE A 117 -19.46 -11.76 -5.58
CA ILE A 117 -18.53 -12.68 -6.26
C ILE A 117 -18.74 -12.65 -7.77
N GLU A 118 -19.99 -12.60 -8.20
CA GLU A 118 -20.34 -12.58 -9.63
C GLU A 118 -19.96 -11.25 -10.29
N GLU A 119 -20.08 -10.13 -9.56
CA GLU A 119 -19.73 -8.80 -10.06
C GLU A 119 -18.24 -8.50 -10.01
N ASP A 120 -17.62 -8.64 -8.84
CA ASP A 120 -16.22 -8.32 -8.57
C ASP A 120 -15.68 -9.20 -7.42
N VAL A 121 -14.85 -10.18 -7.75
CA VAL A 121 -14.37 -11.21 -6.82
C VAL A 121 -13.13 -10.78 -6.03
N LEU A 122 -12.35 -9.84 -6.56
CA LEU A 122 -11.13 -9.34 -5.94
C LEU A 122 -11.28 -8.83 -4.49
N PRO A 123 -12.36 -8.10 -4.12
CA PRO A 123 -12.63 -7.66 -2.75
C PRO A 123 -12.61 -8.80 -1.76
N LEU A 124 -13.31 -9.86 -2.13
CA LEU A 124 -13.57 -11.00 -1.28
C LEU A 124 -12.34 -11.90 -1.20
N LEU A 125 -11.59 -12.05 -2.31
CA LEU A 125 -10.28 -12.71 -2.29
C LEU A 125 -9.30 -11.97 -1.39
N PHE A 126 -9.28 -10.64 -1.45
CA PHE A 126 -8.44 -9.83 -0.58
C PHE A 126 -8.82 -9.95 0.89
N CYS A 127 -10.12 -9.89 1.21
CA CYS A 127 -10.59 -10.10 2.58
C CYS A 127 -10.27 -11.51 3.08
N TYR A 128 -10.54 -12.53 2.27
CA TYR A 128 -10.23 -13.91 2.61
C TYR A 128 -8.73 -14.12 2.86
N LEU A 129 -7.87 -13.54 2.04
CA LEU A 129 -6.42 -13.57 2.25
C LEU A 129 -6.05 -13.00 3.62
N VAL A 130 -6.56 -11.81 3.93
CA VAL A 130 -6.30 -11.14 5.19
C VAL A 130 -6.75 -11.96 6.39
N VAL A 131 -7.99 -12.50 6.38
CA VAL A 131 -8.50 -13.33 7.49
C VAL A 131 -7.69 -14.63 7.63
N SER A 132 -7.21 -15.15 6.50
CA SER A 132 -6.47 -16.41 6.48
C SER A 132 -5.06 -16.26 7.07
N LEU A 133 -4.55 -15.06 7.32
CA LEU A 133 -3.18 -14.82 7.81
C LEU A 133 -3.16 -14.24 9.25
N PRO A 134 -3.40 -15.05 10.30
CA PRO A 134 -3.49 -14.59 11.68
C PRO A 134 -2.16 -14.07 12.26
N GLY A 135 -1.02 -14.38 11.60
CA GLY A 135 0.31 -13.92 11.97
C GLY A 135 0.73 -12.61 11.32
N LEU A 136 -0.12 -12.02 10.48
CA LEU A 136 0.22 -10.85 9.67
C LEU A 136 0.40 -9.61 10.56
N ARG A 137 1.63 -9.06 10.57
CA ARG A 137 2.01 -7.88 11.38
C ARG A 137 2.41 -6.70 10.51
N GLU A 138 3.12 -6.97 9.42
CA GLU A 138 3.56 -5.97 8.46
C GLU A 138 2.75 -6.06 7.17
N ARG A 139 2.23 -4.92 6.73
CA ARG A 139 1.58 -4.82 5.43
C ARG A 139 2.29 -3.77 4.60
N LYS A 140 2.86 -4.21 3.48
CA LYS A 140 3.52 -3.36 2.49
C LYS A 140 2.57 -3.22 1.30
N LEU A 141 2.09 -2.01 1.05
CA LEU A 141 1.28 -1.71 -0.13
C LEU A 141 2.09 -0.80 -1.05
N GLY A 142 3.01 -1.42 -1.81
CA GLY A 142 3.97 -0.68 -2.62
C GLY A 142 3.52 -0.49 -4.06
N GLY A 143 3.43 0.77 -4.53
CA GLY A 143 3.23 1.12 -5.95
C GLY A 143 2.10 0.35 -6.62
N ALA A 144 1.04 0.05 -5.86
CA ALA A 144 -0.12 -0.64 -6.35
C ALA A 144 -1.09 0.41 -6.85
N TRP A 145 -1.40 0.40 -8.14
CA TRP A 145 -2.51 1.18 -8.70
C TRP A 145 -3.83 0.96 -7.94
N LEU A 146 -3.97 -0.16 -7.19
CA LEU A 146 -5.10 -0.33 -6.28
C LEU A 146 -5.15 0.66 -5.10
N MET A 147 -4.02 1.24 -4.69
CA MET A 147 -3.96 2.34 -3.72
C MET A 147 -4.48 3.66 -4.30
N ASP A 148 -4.54 3.81 -5.63
CA ASP A 148 -5.21 4.94 -6.27
C ASP A 148 -6.74 4.83 -6.15
N PHE A 149 -7.25 3.64 -5.83
CA PHE A 149 -8.65 3.49 -5.47
C PHE A 149 -8.82 3.78 -3.99
N PRO A 150 -9.79 4.65 -3.63
CA PRO A 150 -10.07 5.03 -2.26
C PRO A 150 -10.23 3.84 -1.31
N ILE A 151 -10.45 2.64 -1.81
CA ILE A 151 -10.77 1.48 -1.01
C ILE A 151 -9.58 0.88 -0.23
N PHE A 152 -8.37 0.88 -0.79
CA PHE A 152 -7.18 0.43 -0.06
C PHE A 152 -6.61 1.56 0.81
N GLU A 153 -6.86 2.81 0.41
CA GLU A 153 -6.56 4.02 1.19
C GLU A 153 -7.53 4.18 2.40
N CYS A 154 -8.83 3.92 2.21
CA CYS A 154 -9.88 4.04 3.23
C CYS A 154 -9.98 2.81 4.13
N GLY A 155 -9.52 1.64 3.66
CA GLY A 155 -9.40 0.42 4.45
C GLY A 155 -8.52 0.58 5.68
N LEU A 156 -7.65 1.60 5.71
CA LEU A 156 -6.74 1.92 6.80
C LEU A 156 -7.40 2.80 7.87
N SER A 157 -8.45 3.53 7.49
CA SER A 157 -9.08 4.56 8.30
C SER A 157 -9.81 3.97 9.51
N SER A 158 -9.23 4.18 10.69
CA SER A 158 -9.75 3.79 12.00
C SER A 158 -11.08 4.45 12.37
N ALA A 159 -11.55 5.42 11.58
CA ALA A 159 -12.92 5.93 11.67
C ALA A 159 -13.94 4.88 11.16
N LEU A 160 -14.15 3.82 11.95
CA LEU A 160 -15.10 2.72 11.71
C LEU A 160 -16.52 3.18 11.33
N GLY A 161 -16.90 4.43 11.65
CA GLY A 161 -18.20 5.00 11.32
C GLY A 161 -18.33 5.59 9.90
N ARG A 162 -17.22 5.81 9.17
CA ARG A 162 -17.23 6.41 7.81
C ARG A 162 -16.15 5.82 6.91
N MET A 163 -16.02 4.50 6.89
CA MET A 163 -15.20 3.83 5.89
C MET A 163 -15.78 4.11 4.50
N TYR A 164 -15.06 4.86 3.66
CA TYR A 164 -15.44 5.09 2.27
C TYR A 164 -15.03 3.86 1.43
N LEU A 165 -15.70 2.73 1.68
CA LEU A 165 -15.70 1.63 0.74
C LEU A 165 -16.68 1.97 -0.40
N PRO A 166 -16.37 1.65 -1.68
CA PRO A 166 -17.35 1.52 -2.74
C PRO A 166 -18.57 0.74 -2.23
N GLY A 167 -19.77 1.11 -2.72
CA GLY A 167 -21.02 0.48 -2.25
C GLY A 167 -20.95 -1.05 -2.27
N ASP A 168 -20.39 -1.57 -3.36
CA ASP A 168 -20.26 -3.01 -3.65
C ASP A 168 -19.28 -3.74 -2.73
N TRP A 169 -18.56 -3.04 -1.85
CA TRP A 169 -17.62 -3.65 -0.88
C TRP A 169 -18.12 -3.52 0.56
N ARG A 170 -19.22 -2.81 0.80
CA ARG A 170 -19.85 -2.62 2.13
C ARG A 170 -20.69 -3.83 2.53
N ASN A 171 -20.09 -5.01 2.54
CA ASN A 171 -20.70 -6.20 3.11
C ASN A 171 -20.18 -6.44 4.55
N SER A 172 -20.93 -7.24 5.30
CA SER A 172 -20.65 -7.53 6.71
C SER A 172 -19.29 -8.24 6.91
N PHE A 173 -18.94 -9.13 5.99
CA PHE A 173 -17.72 -9.93 5.99
C PHE A 173 -16.45 -9.09 5.75
N SER A 174 -16.47 -8.19 4.77
CA SER A 174 -15.39 -7.26 4.49
C SER A 174 -15.16 -6.36 5.70
N LEU A 175 -16.22 -5.78 6.27
CA LEU A 175 -16.11 -4.87 7.42
C LEU A 175 -15.51 -5.54 8.65
N SER A 176 -15.93 -6.78 8.98
CA SER A 176 -15.37 -7.52 10.12
C SER A 176 -13.91 -7.90 9.87
N THR A 177 -13.58 -8.30 8.64
CA THR A 177 -12.21 -8.60 8.21
C THR A 177 -11.30 -7.38 8.35
N TYR A 178 -11.72 -6.23 7.84
CA TYR A 178 -10.94 -4.99 7.94
C TYR A 178 -10.72 -4.59 9.39
N LYS A 179 -11.74 -4.71 10.26
CA LYS A 179 -11.58 -4.43 11.70
C LYS A 179 -10.50 -5.31 12.33
N ASN A 180 -10.50 -6.61 12.04
CA ASN A 180 -9.51 -7.54 12.56
C ASN A 180 -8.12 -7.26 12.02
N LEU A 181 -8.00 -6.88 10.74
CA LEU A 181 -6.71 -6.50 10.17
C LEU A 181 -6.14 -5.24 10.83
N LEU A 182 -6.99 -4.22 11.00
CA LEU A 182 -6.56 -2.95 11.57
C LEU A 182 -6.10 -3.08 13.00
N SER A 183 -6.71 -3.98 13.79
CA SER A 183 -6.28 -4.22 15.17
C SER A 183 -4.94 -4.95 15.29
N GLN A 184 -4.47 -5.61 14.22
CA GLN A 184 -3.20 -6.35 14.22
C GLN A 184 -2.06 -5.60 13.51
N LEU A 185 -2.39 -4.58 12.73
CA LEU A 185 -1.42 -3.86 11.91
C LEU A 185 -0.44 -3.06 12.78
N THR A 186 0.85 -3.40 12.70
CA THR A 186 1.92 -2.66 13.38
C THR A 186 2.80 -1.88 12.40
N VAL A 187 2.92 -2.32 11.15
CA VAL A 187 3.71 -1.64 10.12
C VAL A 187 2.85 -1.40 8.89
N LEU A 188 2.80 -0.15 8.44
CA LEU A 188 2.09 0.28 7.24
C LEU A 188 3.04 0.96 6.27
N ASP A 189 3.15 0.45 5.05
CA ASP A 189 3.77 1.14 3.92
C ASP A 189 2.69 1.67 2.97
N SER A 190 2.69 2.98 2.74
CA SER A 190 1.76 3.68 1.86
C SER A 190 2.55 4.44 0.79
N SER A 191 2.12 4.36 -0.47
CA SER A 191 2.73 5.14 -1.56
C SER A 191 2.58 6.64 -1.30
N ALA A 192 1.33 7.11 -1.16
CA ALA A 192 1.02 8.49 -0.80
C ALA A 192 0.42 8.58 0.60
N TYR A 193 0.48 9.75 1.23
CA TYR A 193 -0.27 9.99 2.45
C TYR A 193 -1.74 10.31 2.09
N PRO A 194 -2.71 9.97 2.97
CA PRO A 194 -4.10 10.03 2.60
C PRO A 194 -4.59 11.47 2.47
N CYS A 195 -5.29 11.78 1.37
CA CYS A 195 -5.84 13.11 1.12
C CYS A 195 -7.36 13.09 1.28
N GLU A 196 -7.94 14.01 2.07
CA GLU A 196 -9.39 14.13 2.10
C GLU A 196 -9.89 14.68 0.74
N PRO A 197 -10.94 14.08 0.14
CA PRO A 197 -11.58 14.65 -1.04
C PRO A 197 -12.18 16.01 -0.67
N SER A 198 -11.55 17.09 -1.13
CA SER A 198 -12.06 18.44 -0.93
C SER A 198 -13.27 18.65 -1.84
N LYS A 199 -14.35 19.21 -1.27
CA LYS A 199 -15.54 19.65 -2.03
C LYS A 199 -15.21 20.75 -3.04
N ASN A 200 -14.11 21.47 -2.83
CA ASN A 200 -13.59 22.50 -3.73
C ASN A 200 -12.24 22.02 -4.29
N SER A 201 -12.21 21.69 -5.58
CA SER A 201 -11.14 20.96 -6.29
C SER A 201 -9.71 21.53 -6.22
N ARG A 202 -9.50 22.70 -5.62
CA ARG A 202 -8.21 23.42 -5.71
C ARG A 202 -7.21 23.08 -4.62
N THR A 203 -7.62 22.51 -3.48
CA THR A 203 -6.68 22.11 -2.43
C THR A 203 -7.16 20.85 -1.72
N ARG A 204 -6.48 19.72 -1.93
CA ARG A 204 -6.65 18.52 -1.10
C ARG A 204 -5.89 18.73 0.20
N LEU A 205 -6.61 18.87 1.32
CA LEU A 205 -5.99 18.86 2.63
C LEU A 205 -5.62 17.41 2.99
N PRO A 206 -4.48 17.17 3.69
CA PRO A 206 -4.20 15.87 4.24
C PRO A 206 -5.35 15.48 5.17
N ALA A 207 -5.79 14.24 5.05
CA ALA A 207 -6.74 13.69 5.99
C ALA A 207 -6.14 13.74 7.40
N LYS A 208 -6.97 13.90 8.44
CA LYS A 208 -6.48 13.97 9.82
C LYS A 208 -5.91 12.60 10.25
N PRO A 209 -4.63 12.46 10.62
CA PRO A 209 -3.99 11.16 10.87
C PRO A 209 -4.70 10.28 11.89
N HIS A 210 -5.26 10.86 12.95
CA HIS A 210 -6.00 10.13 14.00
C HIS A 210 -7.28 9.44 13.50
N LYS A 211 -7.83 9.88 12.37
CA LYS A 211 -8.97 9.22 11.74
C LYS A 211 -8.53 8.06 10.85
N ILE A 212 -7.28 8.09 10.38
CA ILE A 212 -6.83 7.25 9.28
C ILE A 212 -5.99 6.08 9.75
N PHE A 213 -5.33 6.17 10.90
CA PHE A 213 -4.43 5.10 11.33
C PHE A 213 -4.97 4.41 12.58
N PRO A 214 -4.80 3.08 12.70
CA PRO A 214 -5.16 2.37 13.91
C PRO A 214 -4.20 2.73 15.06
N PRO A 215 -4.67 2.65 16.32
CA PRO A 215 -3.85 2.97 17.50
C PRO A 215 -2.67 2.00 17.71
N THR A 216 -2.71 0.84 17.06
CA THR A 216 -1.70 -0.23 17.09
C THR A 216 -0.53 0.01 16.14
N LEU A 217 -0.63 1.00 15.24
CA LEU A 217 0.41 1.30 14.27
C LEU A 217 1.70 1.76 14.97
N GLN A 218 2.79 1.02 14.75
CA GLN A 218 4.12 1.29 15.30
C GLN A 218 5.05 1.99 14.32
N ILE A 219 5.01 1.58 13.04
CA ILE A 219 5.89 2.08 11.98
C ILE A 219 5.04 2.51 10.78
N LEU A 220 5.18 3.77 10.37
CA LEU A 220 4.60 4.28 9.12
C LEU A 220 5.71 4.52 8.09
N ARG A 221 5.61 3.88 6.92
CA ARG A 221 6.47 4.11 5.76
C ARG A 221 5.67 4.83 4.68
N ILE A 222 6.26 5.87 4.09
CA ILE A 222 5.69 6.66 3.00
C ILE A 222 6.63 6.53 1.81
N SER A 223 6.34 5.63 0.89
CA SER A 223 7.25 5.23 -0.19
C SER A 223 7.35 6.22 -1.36
N GLU A 224 6.36 7.09 -1.54
CA GLU A 224 6.31 8.13 -2.59
C GLU A 224 6.05 9.51 -1.96
N ALA A 225 6.95 9.92 -1.04
CA ALA A 225 6.82 11.21 -0.38
C ALA A 225 7.04 12.37 -1.37
N SER A 226 6.12 13.34 -1.31
CA SER A 226 6.06 14.49 -2.22
C SER A 226 6.23 15.82 -1.49
N GLN A 227 6.08 16.93 -2.21
CA GLN A 227 6.19 18.29 -1.65
C GLN A 227 5.19 18.59 -0.53
N THR A 228 4.09 17.87 -0.48
CA THR A 228 3.04 18.06 0.52
C THR A 228 3.20 17.16 1.75
N THR A 229 4.05 16.13 1.68
CA THR A 229 4.31 15.18 2.79
C THR A 229 4.71 15.88 4.09
N PRO A 230 5.53 16.96 4.12
CA PRO A 230 5.81 17.66 5.38
C PRO A 230 4.60 18.17 6.13
N HIS A 231 3.57 18.62 5.41
CA HIS A 231 2.37 19.10 6.07
C HIS A 231 1.65 17.96 6.81
N PHE A 232 1.54 16.80 6.16
CA PHE A 232 1.02 15.58 6.78
C PHE A 232 1.88 15.13 7.96
N LEU A 233 3.21 15.12 7.84
CA LEU A 233 4.12 14.77 8.93
C LEU A 233 3.96 15.70 10.15
N CYS A 234 3.79 17.01 9.93
CA CYS A 234 3.47 17.94 11.02
C CYS A 234 2.16 17.57 11.72
N GLN A 235 1.09 17.28 10.96
CA GLN A 235 -0.19 16.88 11.53
C GLN A 235 -0.08 15.55 12.30
N LEU A 236 0.73 14.62 11.80
CA LEU A 236 0.97 13.32 12.44
C LEU A 236 1.69 13.48 13.78
N ALA A 237 2.77 14.27 13.83
CA ALA A 237 3.48 14.57 15.07
C ALA A 237 2.60 15.29 16.09
N ILE A 238 1.80 16.27 15.66
CA ILE A 238 0.83 16.97 16.53
C ILE A 238 -0.22 15.97 17.05
N ALA A 239 -0.75 15.12 16.19
CA ALA A 239 -1.74 14.12 16.54
C ALA A 239 -1.21 13.08 17.54
N LYS A 240 0.09 12.76 17.52
CA LYS A 240 0.74 11.92 18.53
C LYS A 240 1.03 12.68 19.82
N LYS A 241 1.63 13.87 19.71
CA LYS A 241 2.11 14.66 20.86
C LYS A 241 0.96 15.11 21.77
N TYR A 242 -0.13 15.58 21.16
CA TYR A 242 -1.26 16.16 21.89
C TYR A 242 -2.51 15.28 21.85
N GLY A 243 -2.58 14.34 20.92
CA GLY A 243 -3.68 13.39 20.82
C GLY A 243 -3.24 12.01 21.32
N SER A 244 -4.05 11.37 22.16
CA SER A 244 -3.87 9.97 22.55
C SER A 244 -4.20 8.98 21.42
N HIS A 245 -4.12 9.40 20.16
CA HIS A 245 -4.70 8.69 19.02
C HIS A 245 -3.78 7.63 18.41
N LEU A 246 -2.47 7.83 18.47
CA LEU A 246 -1.48 6.90 17.88
C LEU A 246 -0.46 6.46 18.94
N PRO A 247 -0.91 5.86 20.06
CA PRO A 247 -0.06 5.59 21.21
C PRO A 247 1.10 4.64 20.89
N ALA A 248 0.94 3.71 19.94
CA ALA A 248 1.99 2.78 19.56
C ALA A 248 3.00 3.32 18.53
N LEU A 249 2.72 4.46 17.88
CA LEU A 249 3.57 4.96 16.78
C LEU A 249 4.93 5.41 17.32
N VAL A 250 5.99 4.74 16.89
CA VAL A 250 7.38 4.98 17.32
C VAL A 250 8.31 5.37 16.19
N ARG A 251 7.96 5.08 14.93
CA ARG A 251 8.83 5.38 13.79
C ARG A 251 8.05 5.80 12.55
N VAL A 252 8.60 6.79 11.83
CA VAL A 252 8.13 7.19 10.50
C VAL A 252 9.30 7.26 9.53
N GLU A 253 9.12 6.63 8.38
CA GLU A 253 10.06 6.60 7.27
C GLU A 253 9.40 7.27 6.06
N ALA A 254 10.04 8.27 5.46
CA ALA A 254 9.52 8.95 4.27
C ALA A 254 10.57 8.95 3.15
N TYR A 255 10.21 8.36 2.02
CA TYR A 255 11.06 8.19 0.85
C TYR A 255 10.63 9.20 -0.22
N PHE A 256 11.37 10.29 -0.34
CA PHE A 256 11.03 11.35 -1.28
C PHE A 256 11.40 10.98 -2.70
N GLU A 257 10.53 11.32 -3.66
CA GLU A 257 10.82 11.14 -5.08
C GLU A 257 11.77 12.21 -5.61
N SER A 258 11.78 13.38 -4.97
CA SER A 258 12.55 14.54 -5.41
C SER A 258 13.81 14.74 -4.57
N ARG A 259 14.84 15.30 -5.19
CA ARG A 259 16.12 15.61 -4.53
C ARG A 259 15.91 16.63 -3.42
N TYR A 260 16.68 16.51 -2.33
CA TYR A 260 16.65 17.49 -1.23
C TYR A 260 16.90 18.94 -1.69
N LYS A 261 17.89 19.18 -2.56
CA LYS A 261 18.14 20.53 -3.10
C LYS A 261 16.97 21.08 -3.91
N ALA A 262 16.38 20.27 -4.79
CA ALA A 262 15.21 20.67 -5.58
C ALA A 262 14.01 20.93 -4.66
N TYR A 263 13.86 20.11 -3.62
CA TYR A 263 12.87 20.28 -2.57
C TYR A 263 13.02 21.64 -1.85
N CYS A 264 14.23 21.98 -1.42
CA CYS A 264 14.54 23.25 -0.76
C CYS A 264 14.45 24.47 -1.70
N HIS A 265 14.83 24.34 -2.97
CA HIS A 265 14.76 25.44 -3.94
C HIS A 265 13.33 25.78 -4.36
N ASN A 266 12.48 24.76 -4.52
CA ASN A 266 11.06 24.96 -4.82
C ASN A 266 10.26 25.45 -3.60
N ALA A 267 10.91 25.51 -2.43
CA ALA A 267 10.33 26.04 -1.22
C ALA A 267 10.28 27.58 -1.30
N SER A 268 9.34 28.14 -2.06
CA SER A 268 9.00 29.56 -1.96
C SER A 268 8.72 29.93 -0.50
N SER A 269 8.87 31.22 -0.14
CA SER A 269 8.74 31.69 1.25
C SER A 269 7.44 31.29 1.95
N ARG A 270 6.39 30.93 1.20
CA ARG A 270 5.08 30.47 1.70
C ARG A 270 4.84 28.96 1.56
N SER A 271 5.78 28.21 1.01
CA SER A 271 5.58 26.78 0.73
C SER A 271 5.59 25.91 2.01
N PRO A 272 4.82 24.80 2.04
CA PRO A 272 4.93 23.77 3.07
C PRO A 272 6.34 23.20 3.24
N ALA A 273 7.17 23.26 2.19
CA ALA A 273 8.52 22.73 2.18
C ALA A 273 9.46 23.39 3.20
N ARG A 274 9.27 24.67 3.54
CA ARG A 274 10.04 25.32 4.64
C ARG A 274 9.78 24.68 6.01
N ARG A 275 8.63 24.03 6.20
CA ARG A 275 8.29 23.37 7.47
C ARG A 275 9.21 22.18 7.75
N ILE A 276 9.89 21.64 6.74
CA ILE A 276 10.76 20.47 6.89
C ILE A 276 11.84 20.69 7.94
N ILE A 277 12.32 21.93 8.12
CA ILE A 277 13.33 22.31 9.12
C ILE A 277 12.79 22.10 10.55
N HIS A 278 11.48 22.27 10.76
CA HIS A 278 10.85 22.12 12.07
C HIS A 278 10.37 20.70 12.36
N ILE A 279 10.26 19.84 11.34
CA ILE A 279 9.73 18.48 11.50
C ILE A 279 10.57 17.65 12.48
N PRO A 280 11.93 17.62 12.40
CA PRO A 280 12.72 16.85 13.35
C PRO A 280 12.43 17.21 14.81
N LYS A 281 12.26 18.50 15.12
CA LYS A 281 11.90 18.95 16.48
C LYS A 281 10.51 18.45 16.89
N LEU A 282 9.51 18.56 16.00
CA LEU A 282 8.16 18.07 16.28
C LEU A 282 8.12 16.56 16.54
N PHE A 283 8.89 15.78 15.79
CA PHE A 283 8.97 14.33 15.94
C PHE A 283 9.70 13.92 17.21
N LYS A 284 10.80 14.62 17.55
CA LYS A 284 11.49 14.46 18.82
C LYS A 284 10.56 14.73 20.01
N ASP A 285 9.83 15.83 19.98
CA ASP A 285 8.85 16.18 21.02
C ASP A 285 7.68 15.18 21.11
N ALA A 286 7.38 14.45 20.03
CA ALA A 286 6.35 13.43 19.96
C ALA A 286 6.86 12.03 20.31
N HIS A 287 8.16 11.88 20.63
CA HIS A 287 8.84 10.59 20.82
C HIS A 287 8.68 9.63 19.63
N ILE A 288 8.81 10.16 18.41
CA ILE A 288 8.78 9.38 17.17
C ILE A 288 10.13 9.53 16.46
N ALA A 289 10.76 8.40 16.13
CA ALA A 289 11.94 8.38 15.26
C ALA A 289 11.54 8.74 13.82
N LEU A 290 12.23 9.71 13.21
CA LEU A 290 11.97 10.16 11.85
C LEU A 290 13.15 9.86 10.93
N LEU A 291 12.89 9.14 9.84
CA LEU A 291 13.86 8.87 8.78
C LEU A 291 13.35 9.46 7.46
N LEU A 292 14.13 10.39 6.89
CA LEU A 292 13.82 11.01 5.60
C LEU A 292 14.87 10.57 4.58
N TYR A 293 14.42 9.95 3.49
CA TYR A 293 15.28 9.47 2.41
C TYR A 293 15.09 10.34 1.18
N PHE A 294 16.20 10.77 0.57
CA PHE A 294 16.21 11.60 -0.65
C PHE A 294 17.15 10.97 -1.68
N PRO A 295 16.76 10.92 -2.97
CA PRO A 295 17.55 10.27 -4.01
C PRO A 295 18.90 10.95 -4.18
N PRO A 296 20.00 10.16 -4.32
CA PRO A 296 21.33 10.71 -4.56
C PRO A 296 21.41 11.40 -5.93
N LEU A 297 22.43 12.25 -6.09
CA LEU A 297 22.70 12.92 -7.35
C LEU A 297 22.97 11.88 -8.45
N GLY A 298 22.28 11.99 -9.58
CA GLY A 298 22.48 11.12 -10.76
C GLY A 298 21.52 9.93 -10.90
N PHE A 299 20.68 9.64 -9.91
CA PHE A 299 19.65 8.61 -10.04
C PHE A 299 18.36 9.20 -10.64
N SER A 300 17.91 8.66 -11.77
CA SER A 300 16.57 8.89 -12.33
C SER A 300 15.58 7.91 -11.70
N HIS A 301 14.30 8.30 -11.65
CA HIS A 301 13.18 7.72 -10.89
C HIS A 301 12.92 6.19 -11.02
N LEU A 302 13.66 5.45 -11.84
CA LEU A 302 13.36 4.06 -12.20
C LEU A 302 14.08 3.01 -11.34
N ALA A 303 15.13 3.38 -10.60
CA ALA A 303 15.74 2.47 -9.64
C ALA A 303 14.94 2.49 -8.33
N ARG A 304 13.95 1.61 -8.21
CA ARG A 304 13.23 1.36 -6.94
C ARG A 304 14.25 1.21 -5.82
N TRP A 305 14.10 2.00 -4.75
CA TRP A 305 14.90 2.00 -3.52
C TRP A 305 15.09 0.63 -2.84
N ARG A 306 14.35 -0.40 -3.29
CA ARG A 306 14.29 -1.75 -2.70
C ARG A 306 15.62 -2.52 -2.75
N TYR A 307 16.59 -2.14 -3.58
CA TYR A 307 17.86 -2.87 -3.71
C TYR A 307 19.12 -2.07 -3.32
N ALA A 308 18.97 -0.81 -2.91
CA ALA A 308 20.11 0.06 -2.57
C ALA A 308 20.30 0.29 -1.06
N LEU A 309 19.52 -0.39 -0.20
CA LEU A 309 19.72 -0.38 1.25
C LEU A 309 20.87 -1.31 1.66
N VAL A 310 22.07 -1.06 1.12
CA VAL A 310 23.29 -1.23 1.92
C VAL A 310 23.34 0.03 2.80
N PRO A 311 23.52 -0.05 4.13
CA PRO A 311 23.61 1.12 4.97
C PRO A 311 24.92 1.86 4.68
N SER A 312 24.97 2.65 3.61
CA SER A 312 25.93 3.73 3.51
C SER A 312 25.37 4.86 4.36
N VAL A 313 25.81 4.91 5.62
CA VAL A 313 25.74 6.15 6.39
C VAL A 313 26.50 7.18 5.58
N ALA A 314 25.79 8.08 4.90
CA ALA A 314 26.42 9.22 4.27
C ALA A 314 27.21 9.96 5.37
N PRO A 315 28.49 10.26 5.18
CA PRO A 315 29.28 10.97 6.18
C PRO A 315 28.60 12.31 6.45
N GLY A 316 28.03 12.46 7.66
CA GLY A 316 27.31 13.66 8.09
C GLY A 316 25.86 13.46 8.56
N TRP A 317 25.27 12.27 8.43
CA TRP A 317 23.95 11.99 9.02
C TRP A 317 24.11 11.13 10.27
N THR A 318 24.24 11.78 11.43
CA THR A 318 23.92 11.12 12.70
C THR A 318 22.44 10.82 12.71
N ALA A 319 22.08 9.55 12.81
CA ALA A 319 20.77 9.17 13.33
C ALA A 319 20.64 9.83 14.71
N VAL A 320 19.86 10.91 14.78
CA VAL A 320 19.54 11.54 16.07
C VAL A 320 18.47 10.65 16.69
N GLY A 321 18.87 9.88 17.70
CA GLY A 321 17.96 9.17 18.60
C GLY A 321 17.10 10.13 19.41
#